data_AF-A0A9Q0STS4-F1
#
_entry.id   AF-A0A9Q0STS4-F1
#
_cell.length_a   1.000
_cell.length_b   1.000
_cell.length_c   1.000
_cell.angle_alpha   90.00
_cell.angle_beta   90.00
_cell.angle_gamma   90.00
#
_symmetry.space_group_name_H-M   'P 1'
#
loop_
_entity.id
_entity.type
_entity.pdbx_description
1 polymer ?
#
loop_
_entity_poly.entity_id
_entity_poly.type
_entity_poly.pdbx_seq_one_letter_code
_entity_poly.pdbx_strand_id
1 'polypeptide(L)'
;MWHRARLISTRQLCTATRRRINDEGDWFYSSEWWGTGTDGHTVFRSTSDKGNGIVSVLAYPSSRPSEVEWGETEKWLERRYAEEIHKNNFKGEVGGGFSIIGYQWRTLHFNDETRQSAVKVMAAYHRQQSQPSAAGSIFLMQQPHCLAVPYLKSMVSAGLATIASCNNDLVDAIYGKKTIRILCIGHGGGSLPLFLATKIQGAVVDIVEIDPLVISASIRAMGFPSFSVMNSPGQRALSKPNPIDEVLWKGIHERLCLYEADAENFVLNTSNTYDMIFIDAYDGDDIFPRQLWDPDSPFLKALSNRLHSGHGTVVVNLHSDSEVLSADPSVSHYYQQLLPMGKHVSKVCRAYKSVLAGNGKEGSGLGFTVAVPWVCNTSLVVCRGSGMNSRHSSRDSIMNDIASKSCEVENVLNLPFSFSQYIKSGFTLVD
;
A
#
# COMPACT_ATOMS: atom_id res chain seq x y z
N MET A 1 -27.60 55.80 0.31
CA MET A 1 -28.24 54.67 1.00
C MET A 1 -28.76 53.65 0.00
N TRP A 2 -27.91 52.78 -0.54
CA TRP A 2 -28.35 51.60 -1.32
C TRP A 2 -27.44 50.44 -0.93
N HIS A 3 -27.96 49.53 -0.11
CA HIS A 3 -27.26 48.34 0.35
C HIS A 3 -27.25 47.28 -0.76
N ARG A 4 -26.06 46.82 -1.16
CA ARG A 4 -25.89 45.57 -1.92
C ARG A 4 -25.79 44.41 -0.92
N ALA A 5 -26.79 43.54 -0.92
CA ALA A 5 -26.76 42.26 -0.24
C ALA A 5 -25.72 41.34 -0.93
N ARG A 6 -24.76 40.84 -0.15
CA ARG A 6 -23.82 39.79 -0.55
C ARG A 6 -24.55 38.45 -0.55
N LEU A 7 -24.68 37.83 -1.72
CA LEU A 7 -25.10 36.44 -1.88
C LEU A 7 -24.09 35.52 -1.19
N ILE A 8 -24.59 34.74 -0.24
CA ILE A 8 -23.89 33.64 0.42
C ILE A 8 -23.77 32.51 -0.60
N SER A 9 -22.54 32.17 -0.97
CA SER A 9 -22.23 31.01 -1.81
C SER A 9 -22.56 29.74 -1.03
N THR A 10 -23.62 29.07 -1.43
CA THR A 10 -23.98 27.73 -0.99
C THR A 10 -22.93 26.74 -1.46
N ARG A 11 -22.33 26.02 -0.50
CA ARG A 11 -21.45 24.86 -0.73
C ARG A 11 -22.15 23.88 -1.67
N GLN A 12 -21.66 23.73 -2.89
CA GLN A 12 -22.02 22.62 -3.76
C GLN A 12 -21.46 21.33 -3.16
N LEU A 13 -22.32 20.56 -2.50
CA LEU A 13 -22.13 19.13 -2.29
C LEU A 13 -21.96 18.50 -3.68
N CYS A 14 -20.74 18.07 -4.02
CA CYS A 14 -20.45 17.36 -5.26
C CYS A 14 -21.17 16.01 -5.26
N THR A 15 -22.39 15.98 -5.80
CA THR A 15 -23.15 14.77 -6.17
C THR A 15 -22.90 14.40 -7.64
N ALA A 16 -21.68 14.60 -8.14
CA ALA A 16 -21.31 14.09 -9.45
C ALA A 16 -21.13 12.57 -9.35
N THR A 17 -22.15 11.83 -9.79
CA THR A 17 -22.09 10.38 -10.04
C THR A 17 -21.04 10.13 -11.12
N ARG A 18 -19.76 10.07 -10.72
CA ARG A 18 -18.65 9.75 -11.61
C ARG A 18 -18.84 8.35 -12.18
N ARG A 19 -18.42 8.15 -13.43
CA ARG A 19 -18.14 6.82 -13.98
C ARG A 19 -17.21 6.12 -12.98
N ARG A 20 -17.75 5.20 -12.18
CA ARG A 20 -16.94 4.42 -11.24
C ARG A 20 -16.01 3.56 -12.11
N ILE A 21 -14.72 3.87 -12.08
CA ILE A 21 -13.70 2.90 -12.51
C ILE A 21 -13.98 1.64 -11.66
N ASN A 22 -14.09 0.49 -12.31
CA ASN A 22 -14.38 -0.74 -11.59
C ASN A 22 -13.18 -1.05 -10.67
N ASP A 23 -13.43 -1.11 -9.36
CA ASP A 23 -12.40 -1.49 -8.39
C ASP A 23 -12.30 -3.01 -8.37
N GLU A 24 -11.38 -3.55 -9.16
CA GLU A 24 -11.11 -5.00 -9.20
C GLU A 24 -10.58 -5.53 -7.86
N GLY A 25 -10.07 -4.67 -6.98
CA GLY A 25 -9.69 -5.01 -5.61
C GLY A 25 -10.76 -4.71 -4.57
N ASP A 26 -12.01 -4.44 -4.96
CA ASP A 26 -13.10 -4.21 -4.01
C ASP A 26 -13.39 -5.46 -3.17
N TRP A 27 -13.67 -5.27 -1.89
CA TRP A 27 -13.99 -6.36 -0.97
C TRP A 27 -15.22 -7.18 -1.42
N PHE A 28 -16.08 -6.62 -2.27
CA PHE A 28 -17.15 -7.34 -2.96
C PHE A 28 -16.65 -8.61 -3.66
N TYR A 29 -15.45 -8.59 -4.25
CA TYR A 29 -14.86 -9.74 -4.94
C TYR A 29 -14.11 -10.69 -4.00
N SER A 30 -14.11 -10.43 -2.68
CA SER A 30 -13.28 -11.15 -1.71
C SER A 30 -13.49 -12.66 -1.74
N SER A 31 -14.66 -13.17 -2.12
CA SER A 31 -14.87 -14.62 -2.27
C SER A 31 -13.89 -15.30 -3.22
N GLU A 32 -13.32 -14.57 -4.19
CA GLU A 32 -12.33 -15.09 -5.15
C GLU A 32 -10.96 -15.40 -4.50
N TRP A 33 -10.60 -14.76 -3.38
CA TRP A 33 -9.29 -14.96 -2.73
C TRP A 33 -9.35 -15.20 -1.22
N TRP A 34 -10.50 -14.94 -0.60
CA TRP A 34 -10.76 -15.03 0.84
C TRP A 34 -11.54 -16.30 1.21
N GLY A 35 -12.25 -16.92 0.25
CA GLY A 35 -13.25 -17.99 0.40
C GLY A 35 -12.74 -19.38 0.87
N THR A 36 -13.58 -20.42 0.69
CA THR A 36 -13.66 -21.70 1.44
C THR A 36 -12.45 -22.65 1.40
N GLY A 37 -11.27 -22.20 0.97
CA GLY A 37 -10.02 -22.96 1.06
C GLY A 37 -9.85 -24.13 0.08
N THR A 38 -10.90 -24.54 -0.64
CA THR A 38 -10.88 -25.72 -1.53
C THR A 38 -10.35 -25.45 -2.93
N ASP A 39 -10.41 -24.21 -3.40
CA ASP A 39 -10.20 -23.89 -4.82
C ASP A 39 -8.80 -23.29 -5.09
N GLY A 40 -7.99 -23.15 -4.04
CA GLY A 40 -6.66 -22.56 -4.11
C GLY A 40 -5.59 -23.59 -4.47
N HIS A 41 -4.75 -23.28 -5.45
CA HIS A 41 -3.60 -24.11 -5.80
C HIS A 41 -2.30 -23.54 -5.21
N THR A 42 -1.52 -24.36 -4.50
CA THR A 42 -0.21 -23.91 -4.00
C THR A 42 0.76 -23.71 -5.17
N VAL A 43 1.27 -22.50 -5.32
CA VAL A 43 2.25 -22.13 -6.35
C VAL A 43 3.63 -21.78 -5.77
N PHE A 44 3.70 -21.62 -4.45
CA PHE A 44 4.95 -21.49 -3.71
C PHE A 44 4.75 -22.07 -2.31
N ARG A 45 5.75 -22.77 -1.79
CA ARG A 45 5.79 -23.27 -0.42
C ARG A 45 7.23 -23.48 0.00
N SER A 46 7.62 -22.91 1.13
CA SER A 46 8.95 -23.11 1.72
C SER A 46 8.92 -22.85 3.22
N THR A 47 9.89 -23.38 3.95
CA THR A 47 10.02 -23.18 5.41
C THR A 47 11.04 -22.09 5.69
N SER A 48 10.62 -21.06 6.42
CA SER A 48 11.41 -19.90 6.83
C SER A 48 12.31 -20.21 8.01
N ASP A 49 13.52 -19.66 7.98
CA ASP A 49 14.47 -19.63 9.07
C ASP A 49 14.39 -18.33 9.89
N LYS A 50 13.46 -17.42 9.57
CA LYS A 50 13.25 -16.12 10.23
C LYS A 50 12.05 -16.08 11.18
N GLY A 51 11.47 -17.24 11.50
CA GLY A 51 10.39 -17.34 12.50
C GLY A 51 8.97 -17.26 11.92
N ASN A 52 8.80 -17.05 10.62
CA ASN A 52 7.48 -17.08 9.97
C ASN A 52 6.94 -18.49 9.68
N GLY A 53 7.69 -19.53 10.10
CA GLY A 53 7.31 -20.93 9.89
C GLY A 53 7.19 -21.28 8.41
N ILE A 54 6.03 -21.76 7.95
CA ILE A 54 5.83 -22.12 6.53
C ILE A 54 5.32 -20.91 5.76
N VAL A 55 6.07 -20.45 4.76
CA VAL A 55 5.63 -19.43 3.80
C VAL A 55 5.01 -20.12 2.59
N SER A 56 3.72 -19.90 2.33
CA SER A 56 3.02 -20.46 1.18
C SER A 56 2.29 -19.39 0.37
N VAL A 57 2.16 -19.61 -0.94
CA VAL A 57 1.34 -18.77 -1.83
C VAL A 57 0.31 -19.65 -2.53
N LEU A 58 -0.95 -19.30 -2.32
CA LEU A 58 -2.10 -19.94 -2.98
C LEU A 58 -2.58 -19.09 -4.15
N ALA A 59 -2.96 -19.77 -5.22
CA ALA A 59 -3.45 -19.23 -6.47
C ALA A 59 -4.95 -19.45 -6.60
N TYR A 60 -5.70 -18.40 -6.92
CA TYR A 60 -7.12 -18.48 -7.22
C TYR A 60 -7.42 -17.79 -8.55
N PRO A 61 -8.40 -18.27 -9.33
CA PRO A 61 -8.83 -17.56 -10.52
C PRO A 61 -9.37 -16.17 -10.17
N SER A 62 -9.14 -15.18 -11.05
CA SER A 62 -9.81 -13.89 -10.96
C SER A 62 -10.85 -13.75 -12.07
N SER A 63 -12.02 -13.22 -11.75
CA SER A 63 -13.08 -12.98 -12.74
C SER A 63 -12.83 -11.77 -13.64
N ARG A 64 -11.83 -10.94 -13.29
CA ARG A 64 -11.52 -9.68 -13.98
C ARG A 64 -10.04 -9.55 -14.31
N PRO A 65 -9.68 -8.76 -15.33
CA PRO A 65 -10.54 -8.42 -16.45
C PRO A 65 -11.00 -9.68 -17.18
N SER A 66 -12.15 -9.60 -17.84
CA SER A 66 -12.71 -10.72 -18.61
C SER A 66 -11.90 -10.98 -19.87
N GLU A 67 -11.96 -12.20 -20.43
CA GLU A 67 -11.16 -12.59 -21.60
C GLU A 67 -11.32 -11.66 -22.80
N VAL A 68 -12.50 -11.04 -22.97
CA VAL A 68 -12.78 -10.10 -24.05
C VAL A 68 -11.98 -8.80 -23.93
N GLU A 69 -11.52 -8.45 -22.73
CA GLU A 69 -10.72 -7.25 -22.42
C GLU A 69 -9.21 -7.51 -22.56
N TRP A 70 -8.78 -8.78 -22.65
CA TRP A 70 -7.35 -9.15 -22.69
C TRP A 70 -6.62 -8.58 -23.91
N GLY A 71 -7.30 -8.53 -25.06
CA GLY A 71 -6.71 -8.04 -26.31
C GLY A 71 -6.25 -6.57 -26.25
N GLU A 72 -6.82 -5.74 -25.38
CA GLU A 72 -6.34 -4.37 -25.16
C GLU A 72 -5.00 -4.35 -24.41
N THR A 73 -4.88 -5.21 -23.40
CA THR A 73 -3.67 -5.36 -22.59
C THR A 73 -2.54 -6.00 -23.41
N GLU A 74 -2.84 -7.01 -24.24
CA GLU A 74 -1.87 -7.61 -25.16
C GLU A 74 -1.28 -6.56 -26.13
N LYS A 75 -2.13 -5.76 -26.78
CA LYS A 75 -1.69 -4.65 -27.66
C LYS A 75 -0.90 -3.57 -26.92
N TRP A 76 -1.21 -3.36 -25.65
CA TRP A 76 -0.47 -2.42 -24.81
C TRP A 76 0.94 -2.95 -24.49
N LEU A 77 1.08 -4.23 -24.16
CA LEU A 77 2.39 -4.89 -23.97
C LEU A 77 3.21 -4.86 -25.26
N GLU A 78 2.60 -5.18 -26.40
CA GLU A 78 3.24 -5.17 -27.72
C GLU A 78 3.81 -3.79 -28.07
N ARG A 79 3.04 -2.71 -27.84
CA ARG A 79 3.52 -1.34 -28.06
C ARG A 79 4.73 -1.03 -27.18
N ARG A 80 4.67 -1.36 -25.89
CA ARG A 80 5.79 -1.12 -24.97
C ARG A 80 7.03 -1.91 -25.37
N TYR A 81 6.87 -3.18 -25.72
CA TYR A 81 7.97 -4.01 -26.19
C TYR A 81 8.63 -3.43 -27.45
N ALA A 82 7.82 -2.98 -28.41
CA ALA A 82 8.35 -2.30 -29.60
C ALA A 82 9.10 -1.01 -29.25
N GLU A 83 8.58 -0.17 -28.34
CA GLU A 83 9.26 1.04 -27.87
C GLU A 83 10.64 0.71 -27.25
N GLU A 84 10.72 -0.34 -26.43
CA GLU A 84 11.94 -0.71 -25.72
C GLU A 84 13.00 -1.36 -26.62
N ILE A 85 12.60 -2.16 -27.62
CA ILE A 85 13.54 -2.66 -28.65
C ILE A 85 14.20 -1.50 -29.39
N HIS A 86 13.40 -0.51 -29.83
CA HIS A 86 13.91 0.63 -30.61
C HIS A 86 14.85 1.51 -29.79
N LYS A 87 14.51 1.81 -28.53
CA LYS A 87 15.34 2.70 -27.69
C LYS A 87 16.68 2.10 -27.31
N ASN A 88 16.70 0.81 -26.98
CA ASN A 88 17.85 0.18 -26.33
C ASN A 88 18.66 -0.73 -27.26
N ASN A 89 18.37 -0.75 -28.57
CA ASN A 89 19.02 -1.62 -29.57
C ASN A 89 19.09 -3.08 -29.12
N PHE A 90 18.06 -3.56 -28.43
CA PHE A 90 18.03 -4.95 -27.96
C PHE A 90 18.00 -5.90 -29.17
N LYS A 91 18.77 -6.99 -29.09
CA LYS A 91 18.72 -8.11 -30.05
C LYS A 91 17.44 -8.95 -29.86
N GLY A 92 16.28 -8.31 -29.79
CA GLY A 92 14.98 -8.97 -29.81
C GLY A 92 14.50 -9.12 -31.25
N GLU A 93 13.75 -10.19 -31.54
CA GLU A 93 13.05 -10.27 -32.83
C GLU A 93 12.02 -9.14 -32.93
N VAL A 94 12.12 -8.37 -34.02
CA VAL A 94 11.10 -7.41 -34.42
C VAL A 94 10.00 -8.19 -35.12
N GLY A 95 8.98 -8.57 -34.35
CA GLY A 95 7.89 -9.43 -34.82
C GLY A 95 7.55 -10.51 -33.80
N GLY A 96 6.27 -10.61 -33.45
CA GLY A 96 5.78 -11.39 -32.32
C GLY A 96 4.63 -10.69 -31.63
N GLY A 97 3.92 -11.38 -30.74
CA GLY A 97 2.78 -10.82 -30.03
C GLY A 97 2.75 -11.25 -28.58
N PHE A 98 2.14 -10.45 -27.71
CA PHE A 98 1.90 -10.90 -26.33
C PHE A 98 0.61 -11.72 -26.30
N SER A 99 0.58 -12.72 -25.43
CA SER A 99 -0.64 -13.45 -25.13
C SER A 99 -0.82 -13.58 -23.64
N ILE A 100 -2.01 -13.19 -23.17
CA ILE A 100 -2.41 -13.35 -21.78
C ILE A 100 -2.87 -14.80 -21.58
N ILE A 101 -2.37 -15.40 -20.51
CA ILE A 101 -2.77 -16.74 -20.05
C ILE A 101 -3.95 -16.60 -19.09
N GLY A 102 -3.92 -15.57 -18.25
CA GLY A 102 -5.03 -15.24 -17.37
C GLY A 102 -4.63 -14.33 -16.21
N TYR A 103 -5.62 -14.04 -15.38
CA TYR A 103 -5.47 -13.27 -14.16
C TYR A 103 -5.80 -14.14 -12.95
N GLN A 104 -4.98 -14.03 -11.92
CA GLN A 104 -5.11 -14.82 -10.70
C GLN A 104 -4.94 -13.94 -9.48
N TRP A 105 -5.68 -14.24 -8.42
CA TRP A 105 -5.36 -13.79 -7.08
C TRP A 105 -4.26 -14.69 -6.51
N ARG A 106 -3.30 -14.05 -5.84
CA ARG A 106 -2.23 -14.70 -5.09
C ARG A 106 -2.35 -14.28 -3.64
N THR A 107 -2.48 -15.24 -2.76
CA THR A 107 -2.53 -14.98 -1.31
C THR A 107 -1.32 -15.60 -0.64
N LEU A 108 -0.62 -14.81 0.16
CA LEU A 108 0.54 -15.22 0.92
C LEU A 108 0.11 -15.57 2.34
N HIS A 109 0.58 -16.70 2.85
CA HIS A 109 0.22 -17.24 4.15
C HIS A 109 1.47 -17.65 4.93
N PHE A 110 1.37 -17.52 6.25
CA PHE A 110 2.28 -18.13 7.22
C PHE A 110 1.59 -19.32 7.87
N ASN A 111 2.31 -20.43 8.02
CA ASN A 111 1.83 -21.68 8.62
C ASN A 111 0.53 -22.23 7.99
N ASP A 112 0.23 -21.83 6.76
CA ASP A 112 -1.02 -22.11 6.02
C ASP A 112 -2.30 -21.56 6.66
N GLU A 113 -2.19 -20.82 7.77
CA GLU A 113 -3.33 -20.31 8.53
C GLU A 113 -3.39 -18.77 8.45
N THR A 114 -2.26 -18.10 8.72
CA THR A 114 -2.21 -16.66 8.85
C THR A 114 -2.04 -16.01 7.49
N ARG A 115 -3.12 -15.46 6.93
CA ARG A 115 -3.09 -14.75 5.66
C ARG A 115 -2.46 -13.37 5.82
N GLN A 116 -1.33 -13.17 5.15
CA GLN A 116 -0.51 -11.96 5.26
C GLN A 116 -0.78 -10.95 4.13
N SER A 117 -1.06 -11.43 2.92
CA SER A 117 -1.25 -10.54 1.77
C SER A 117 -2.13 -11.16 0.70
N ALA A 118 -2.80 -10.32 -0.08
CA ALA A 118 -3.54 -10.70 -1.27
C ALA A 118 -3.23 -9.73 -2.41
N VAL A 119 -2.82 -10.26 -3.55
CA VAL A 119 -2.46 -9.46 -4.73
C VAL A 119 -3.03 -10.09 -5.98
N LYS A 120 -3.27 -9.28 -7.00
CA LYS A 120 -3.70 -9.76 -8.30
C LYS A 120 -2.50 -9.82 -9.26
N VAL A 121 -2.43 -10.86 -10.07
CA VAL A 121 -1.33 -11.10 -11.00
C VAL A 121 -1.87 -11.43 -12.37
N MET A 122 -1.30 -10.80 -13.40
CA MET A 122 -1.44 -11.19 -14.79
C MET A 122 -0.32 -12.15 -15.16
N ALA A 123 -0.65 -13.27 -15.80
CA ALA A 123 0.32 -14.15 -16.44
C ALA A 123 0.23 -13.98 -17.96
N ALA A 124 1.37 -13.81 -18.61
CA ALA A 124 1.45 -13.68 -20.06
C ALA A 124 2.76 -14.27 -20.58
N TYR A 125 2.81 -14.52 -21.89
CA TYR A 125 4.03 -14.96 -22.58
C TYR A 125 4.18 -14.20 -23.90
N HIS A 126 5.42 -14.11 -24.38
CA HIS A 126 5.75 -13.49 -25.65
C HIS A 126 5.83 -14.57 -26.73
N ARG A 127 5.00 -14.44 -27.78
CA ARG A 127 5.01 -15.30 -28.97
C ARG A 127 6.11 -14.81 -29.91
N GLN A 128 7.11 -15.65 -30.16
CA GLN A 128 8.13 -15.37 -31.15
C GLN A 128 7.61 -15.71 -32.54
N GLN A 129 7.85 -14.82 -33.51
CA GLN A 129 7.39 -15.03 -34.88
C GLN A 129 8.13 -16.20 -35.57
N SER A 130 9.39 -16.43 -35.21
CA SER A 130 10.19 -17.54 -35.74
C SER A 130 9.80 -18.91 -35.17
N GLN A 131 9.15 -18.97 -34.00
CA GLN A 131 8.71 -20.21 -33.36
C GLN A 131 7.30 -20.08 -32.73
N PRO A 132 6.23 -20.02 -33.54
CA PRO A 132 4.88 -19.78 -33.03
C PRO A 132 4.31 -20.91 -32.16
N SER A 133 4.88 -22.12 -32.23
CA SER A 133 4.50 -23.28 -31.43
C SER A 133 5.34 -23.48 -30.16
N ALA A 134 6.41 -22.71 -29.96
CA ALA A 134 7.17 -22.73 -28.71
C ALA A 134 6.50 -21.77 -27.72
N ALA A 135 6.03 -22.29 -26.59
CA ALA A 135 5.60 -21.45 -25.48
C ALA A 135 6.80 -20.64 -25.00
N GLY A 136 6.77 -19.32 -25.21
CA GLY A 136 7.79 -18.41 -24.69
C GLY A 136 7.84 -18.42 -23.16
N SER A 137 8.83 -17.73 -22.58
CA SER A 137 8.91 -17.59 -21.13
C SER A 137 7.65 -16.91 -20.58
N ILE A 138 7.06 -17.49 -19.54
CA ILE A 138 5.92 -16.89 -18.83
C ILE A 138 6.46 -15.81 -17.90
N PHE A 139 5.85 -14.64 -17.96
CA PHE A 139 6.10 -13.53 -17.04
C PHE A 139 4.85 -13.22 -16.24
N LEU A 140 5.08 -12.90 -14.97
CA LEU A 140 4.07 -12.51 -14.01
C LEU A 140 4.19 -11.01 -13.76
N MET A 141 3.05 -10.31 -13.84
CA MET A 141 2.97 -8.90 -13.51
C MET A 141 1.89 -8.68 -12.47
N GLN A 142 2.29 -8.33 -11.25
CA GLN A 142 1.37 -7.87 -10.23
C GLN A 142 0.58 -6.65 -10.74
N GLN A 143 -0.72 -6.61 -10.46
CA GLN A 143 -1.61 -5.54 -10.88
C GLN A 143 -1.61 -4.42 -9.82
N PRO A 144 -0.87 -3.31 -10.03
CA PRO A 144 -0.57 -2.34 -8.98
C PRO A 144 -1.79 -1.52 -8.53
N HIS A 145 -2.87 -1.52 -9.29
CA HIS A 145 -4.10 -0.79 -8.99
C HIS A 145 -5.03 -1.57 -8.04
N CYS A 146 -4.76 -2.85 -7.80
CA CYS A 146 -5.57 -3.73 -6.97
C CYS A 146 -5.05 -3.76 -5.52
N LEU A 147 -5.69 -3.00 -4.63
CA LEU A 147 -5.52 -3.13 -3.18
C LEU A 147 -6.66 -3.98 -2.62
N ALA A 148 -6.46 -5.30 -2.56
CA ALA A 148 -7.52 -6.25 -2.21
C ALA A 148 -7.95 -6.16 -0.75
N VAL A 149 -7.00 -6.02 0.17
CA VAL A 149 -7.29 -6.01 1.61
C VAL A 149 -7.65 -4.57 2.04
N PRO A 150 -8.81 -4.34 2.69
CA PRO A 150 -9.33 -2.98 2.94
C PRO A 150 -8.42 -2.10 3.80
N TYR A 151 -7.59 -2.70 4.67
CA TYR A 151 -6.67 -1.93 5.51
C TYR A 151 -5.63 -1.17 4.67
N LEU A 152 -5.20 -1.72 3.52
CA LEU A 152 -4.27 -1.05 2.61
C LEU A 152 -4.90 0.22 2.01
N LYS A 153 -6.17 0.13 1.59
CA LYS A 153 -6.93 1.30 1.14
C LYS A 153 -7.06 2.32 2.26
N SER A 154 -7.28 1.86 3.51
CA SER A 154 -7.35 2.75 4.66
C SER A 154 -6.03 3.48 4.94
N MET A 155 -4.92 2.76 5.00
CA MET A 155 -3.60 3.33 5.24
C MET A 155 -3.24 4.37 4.17
N VAL A 156 -3.42 4.04 2.90
CA VAL A 156 -3.16 4.95 1.77
C VAL A 156 -4.08 6.17 1.84
N SER A 157 -5.38 5.97 2.07
CA SER A 157 -6.36 7.05 2.11
C SER A 157 -6.05 8.05 3.23
N ALA A 158 -5.87 7.54 4.45
CA ALA A 158 -5.61 8.36 5.62
C ALA A 158 -4.23 9.02 5.53
N GLY A 159 -3.18 8.26 5.16
CA GLY A 159 -1.82 8.77 5.02
C GLY A 159 -1.68 9.86 3.97
N LEU A 160 -2.14 9.62 2.74
CA LEU A 160 -2.00 10.57 1.63
C LEU A 160 -2.86 11.82 1.84
N ALA A 161 -4.07 11.68 2.38
CA ALA A 161 -4.88 12.84 2.74
C ALA A 161 -4.23 13.67 3.85
N THR A 162 -3.65 13.04 4.87
CA THR A 162 -2.98 13.74 5.97
C THR A 162 -1.73 14.49 5.51
N ILE A 163 -0.82 13.86 4.76
CA ILE A 163 0.39 14.56 4.31
C ILE A 163 0.05 15.75 3.39
N ALA A 164 -0.98 15.60 2.53
CA ALA A 164 -1.47 16.69 1.69
C ALA A 164 -2.10 17.83 2.50
N SER A 165 -2.57 17.57 3.73
CA SER A 165 -3.02 18.60 4.68
C SER A 165 -1.87 19.23 5.48
N CYS A 166 -0.65 18.71 5.39
CA CYS A 166 0.52 19.14 6.17
C CYS A 166 1.46 20.09 5.41
N ASN A 167 0.95 20.87 4.43
CA ASN A 167 1.75 21.75 3.55
C ASN A 167 2.80 21.02 2.68
N ASN A 168 2.65 19.71 2.47
CA ASN A 168 3.42 18.99 1.47
C ASN A 168 2.78 19.16 0.08
N ASP A 169 3.59 19.45 -0.93
CA ASP A 169 3.14 19.45 -2.32
C ASP A 169 3.09 18.02 -2.89
N LEU A 170 2.09 17.27 -2.44
CA LEU A 170 1.86 15.90 -2.89
C LEU A 170 1.47 15.86 -4.38
N VAL A 171 0.80 16.90 -4.88
CA VAL A 171 0.36 16.97 -6.29
C VAL A 171 1.55 17.01 -7.24
N ASP A 172 2.56 17.84 -6.94
CA ASP A 172 3.79 17.85 -7.74
C ASP A 172 4.57 16.52 -7.65
N ALA A 173 4.51 15.84 -6.51
CA ALA A 173 5.08 14.50 -6.38
C ALA A 173 4.32 13.45 -7.21
N ILE A 174 2.98 13.54 -7.29
CA ILE A 174 2.16 12.64 -8.11
C ILE A 174 2.55 12.73 -9.59
N TYR A 175 2.77 13.95 -10.09
CA TYR A 175 3.21 14.21 -11.47
C TYR A 175 4.72 14.10 -11.69
N GLY A 176 5.49 13.65 -10.69
CA GLY A 176 6.93 13.43 -10.81
C GLY A 176 7.78 14.70 -10.90
N LYS A 177 7.20 15.88 -10.62
CA LYS A 177 7.92 17.15 -10.58
C LYS A 177 8.76 17.32 -9.32
N LYS A 178 8.38 16.62 -8.25
CA LYS A 178 9.08 16.59 -6.97
C LYS A 178 9.29 15.16 -6.50
N THR A 179 10.43 14.88 -5.90
CA THR A 179 10.67 13.59 -5.26
C THR A 179 10.02 13.56 -3.89
N ILE A 180 9.35 12.45 -3.58
CA ILE A 180 8.88 12.09 -2.24
C ILE A 180 9.52 10.76 -1.85
N ARG A 181 10.07 10.66 -0.64
CA ARG A 181 10.67 9.42 -0.14
C ARG A 181 9.73 8.75 0.83
N ILE A 182 9.42 7.49 0.54
CA ILE A 182 8.49 6.68 1.30
C ILE A 182 9.22 5.45 1.81
N LEU A 183 9.06 5.12 3.09
CA LEU A 183 9.53 3.88 3.68
C LEU A 183 8.33 2.95 3.93
N CYS A 184 8.40 1.70 3.47
CA CYS A 184 7.45 0.64 3.81
C CYS A 184 8.16 -0.42 4.66
N ILE A 185 7.70 -0.63 5.88
CA ILE A 185 8.20 -1.67 6.79
C ILE A 185 7.18 -2.81 6.78
N GLY A 186 7.64 -4.00 6.39
CA GLY A 186 6.78 -5.12 6.03
C GLY A 186 6.44 -5.09 4.55
N HIS A 187 6.95 -6.08 3.79
CA HIS A 187 6.74 -6.15 2.35
C HIS A 187 5.51 -6.98 2.00
N GLY A 188 5.37 -8.14 2.66
CA GLY A 188 4.33 -9.12 2.34
C GLY A 188 4.35 -9.48 0.84
N GLY A 189 3.22 -9.26 0.16
CA GLY A 189 3.10 -9.45 -1.29
C GLY A 189 3.50 -8.24 -2.15
N GLY A 190 3.93 -7.13 -1.55
CA GLY A 190 4.41 -5.93 -2.25
C GLY A 190 3.32 -5.02 -2.84
N SER A 191 2.04 -5.23 -2.54
CA SER A 191 0.94 -4.43 -3.11
C SER A 191 1.01 -2.95 -2.73
N LEU A 192 1.28 -2.63 -1.46
CA LEU A 192 1.40 -1.25 -0.98
C LEU A 192 2.53 -0.47 -1.65
N PRO A 193 3.81 -0.91 -1.58
CA PRO A 193 4.88 -0.15 -2.18
C PRO A 193 4.75 -0.05 -3.70
N LEU A 194 4.28 -1.11 -4.38
CA LEU A 194 4.05 -1.07 -5.82
C LEU A 194 2.93 -0.10 -6.21
N PHE A 195 1.83 -0.05 -5.45
CA PHE A 195 0.75 0.92 -5.64
C PHE A 195 1.29 2.35 -5.50
N LEU A 196 2.03 2.64 -4.42
CA LEU A 196 2.59 3.96 -4.16
C LEU A 196 3.54 4.41 -5.27
N ALA A 197 4.48 3.56 -5.68
CA ALA A 197 5.38 3.87 -6.78
C ALA A 197 4.61 4.07 -8.10
N THR A 198 3.57 3.28 -8.37
CA THR A 198 2.77 3.39 -9.61
C THR A 198 1.96 4.68 -9.65
N LYS A 199 1.36 5.06 -8.52
CA LYS A 199 0.42 6.19 -8.42
C LYS A 199 1.10 7.52 -8.18
N ILE A 200 2.32 7.52 -7.66
CA ILE A 200 3.10 8.73 -7.37
C ILE A 200 4.40 8.65 -8.18
N GLN A 201 4.47 9.35 -9.32
CA GLN A 201 5.61 9.23 -10.24
C GLN A 201 6.93 9.68 -9.60
N GLY A 202 6.87 10.67 -8.70
CA GLY A 202 8.01 11.17 -7.93
C GLY A 202 8.37 10.34 -6.71
N ALA A 203 7.64 9.26 -6.40
CA ALA A 203 7.94 8.43 -5.23
C ALA A 203 9.18 7.58 -5.46
N VAL A 204 10.11 7.63 -4.50
CA VAL A 204 11.15 6.62 -4.28
C VAL A 204 10.77 5.86 -3.02
N VAL A 205 10.60 4.55 -3.14
CA VAL A 205 10.05 3.70 -2.09
C VAL A 205 11.11 2.71 -1.62
N ASP A 206 11.60 2.94 -0.40
CA ASP A 206 12.41 1.96 0.33
C ASP A 206 11.46 0.97 1.01
N ILE A 207 11.74 -0.32 0.90
CA ILE A 207 10.91 -1.41 1.42
C ILE A 207 11.80 -2.31 2.26
N VAL A 208 11.37 -2.65 3.47
CA VAL A 208 12.14 -3.49 4.39
C VAL A 208 11.34 -4.74 4.71
N GLU A 209 11.95 -5.89 4.43
CA GLU A 209 11.43 -7.22 4.72
C GLU A 209 12.49 -8.03 5.44
N ILE A 210 12.13 -8.68 6.54
CA ILE A 210 13.07 -9.46 7.35
C ILE A 210 13.27 -10.86 6.77
N ASP A 211 12.26 -11.39 6.08
CA ASP A 211 12.24 -12.77 5.60
C ASP A 211 12.54 -12.87 4.09
N PRO A 212 13.71 -13.41 3.69
CA PRO A 212 14.05 -13.58 2.28
C PRO A 212 13.09 -14.51 1.52
N LEU A 213 12.38 -15.41 2.20
CA LEU A 213 11.37 -16.24 1.56
C LEU A 213 10.11 -15.45 1.19
N VAL A 214 9.74 -14.45 1.98
CA VAL A 214 8.65 -13.53 1.63
C VAL A 214 9.03 -12.72 0.40
N ILE A 215 10.27 -12.21 0.35
CA ILE A 215 10.82 -11.55 -0.85
C ILE A 215 10.75 -12.50 -2.06
N SER A 216 11.28 -13.72 -1.92
CA SER A 216 11.25 -14.72 -2.99
C SER A 216 9.84 -15.07 -3.45
N ALA A 217 8.90 -15.26 -2.52
CA ALA A 217 7.50 -15.55 -2.82
C ALA A 217 6.85 -14.40 -3.60
N SER A 218 7.08 -13.15 -3.16
CA SER A 218 6.53 -11.95 -3.80
C SER A 218 6.99 -11.81 -5.26
N ILE A 219 8.26 -12.10 -5.54
CA ILE A 219 8.83 -11.99 -6.89
C ILE A 219 8.39 -13.17 -7.76
N ARG A 220 8.58 -14.40 -7.27
CA ARG A 220 8.41 -15.61 -8.08
C ARG A 220 6.96 -16.04 -8.29
N ALA A 221 6.10 -15.82 -7.30
CA ALA A 221 4.71 -16.28 -7.35
C ALA A 221 3.71 -15.12 -7.44
N MET A 222 4.08 -13.94 -6.94
CA MET A 222 3.17 -12.79 -6.85
C MET A 222 3.50 -11.67 -7.84
N GLY A 223 4.53 -11.84 -8.68
CA GLY A 223 4.84 -10.96 -9.80
C GLY A 223 5.36 -9.58 -9.38
N PHE A 224 5.96 -9.44 -8.20
CA PHE A 224 6.64 -8.22 -7.77
C PHE A 224 7.95 -8.01 -8.58
N PRO A 225 8.34 -6.77 -8.92
CA PRO A 225 9.50 -6.54 -9.80
C PRO A 225 10.82 -7.02 -9.18
N SER A 226 11.52 -7.94 -9.84
CA SER A 226 12.76 -8.53 -9.31
C SER A 226 13.94 -7.55 -9.20
N PHE A 227 14.01 -6.55 -10.09
CA PHE A 227 15.05 -5.51 -10.10
C PHE A 227 15.01 -4.58 -8.87
N SER A 228 13.92 -4.61 -8.11
CA SER A 228 13.78 -3.81 -6.89
C SER A 228 14.73 -4.24 -5.77
N VAL A 229 15.23 -5.49 -5.78
CA VAL A 229 16.02 -6.06 -4.70
C VAL A 229 17.38 -5.39 -4.57
N MET A 230 17.74 -5.04 -3.34
CA MET A 230 18.96 -4.34 -2.95
C MET A 230 19.87 -5.28 -2.13
N ASN A 231 21.16 -5.35 -2.48
CA ASN A 231 22.17 -6.02 -1.66
C ASN A 231 22.64 -5.13 -0.50
N SER A 232 22.70 -3.83 -0.77
CA SER A 232 23.10 -2.79 0.19
C SER A 232 22.54 -1.44 -0.27
N PRO A 233 22.54 -0.40 0.58
CA PRO A 233 22.11 0.94 0.17
C PRO A 233 22.84 1.42 -1.10
N GLY A 234 22.07 1.72 -2.15
CA GLY A 234 22.60 2.15 -3.45
C GLY A 234 23.13 1.03 -4.36
N GLN A 235 23.11 -0.22 -3.93
CA GLN A 235 23.55 -1.37 -4.73
C GLN A 235 22.42 -2.38 -4.94
N ARG A 236 21.93 -2.49 -6.17
CA ARG A 236 20.95 -3.49 -6.58
C ARG A 236 21.57 -4.88 -6.67
N ALA A 237 20.76 -5.91 -6.40
CA ALA A 237 21.14 -7.30 -6.59
C ALA A 237 21.41 -7.62 -8.07
N LEU A 238 20.62 -7.02 -8.96
CA LEU A 238 20.82 -7.06 -10.41
C LEU A 238 21.49 -5.77 -10.88
N SER A 239 22.55 -5.88 -11.67
CA SER A 239 23.30 -4.72 -12.18
C SER A 239 22.54 -3.91 -13.22
N LYS A 240 21.58 -4.53 -13.92
CA LYS A 240 20.69 -3.91 -14.91
C LYS A 240 19.35 -4.62 -14.93
N PRO A 241 18.24 -3.92 -15.27
CA PRO A 241 16.94 -4.55 -15.38
C PRO A 241 16.91 -5.52 -16.57
N ASN A 242 16.05 -6.54 -16.48
CA ASN A 242 15.74 -7.36 -17.66
C ASN A 242 14.95 -6.49 -18.64
N PRO A 243 15.18 -6.58 -19.97
CA PRO A 243 14.35 -5.86 -20.94
C PRO A 243 12.84 -6.01 -20.72
N ILE A 244 12.39 -7.19 -20.25
CA ILE A 244 10.99 -7.41 -19.95
C ILE A 244 10.50 -6.59 -18.75
N ASP A 245 11.36 -6.25 -17.80
CA ASP A 245 11.00 -5.39 -16.66
C ASP A 245 10.61 -3.99 -17.13
N GLU A 246 11.29 -3.44 -18.14
CA GLU A 246 10.89 -2.15 -18.72
C GLU A 246 9.53 -2.20 -19.41
N VAL A 247 9.23 -3.32 -20.07
CA VAL A 247 7.93 -3.53 -20.72
C VAL A 247 6.81 -3.57 -19.68
N LEU A 248 7.00 -4.35 -18.61
CA LEU A 248 5.99 -4.52 -17.56
C LEU A 248 5.86 -3.24 -16.72
N TRP A 249 6.98 -2.65 -16.31
CA TRP A 249 7.01 -1.66 -15.23
C TRP A 249 7.35 -0.24 -15.68
N LYS A 250 7.95 -0.03 -16.86
CA LYS A 250 8.29 1.30 -17.42
C LYS A 250 8.92 2.23 -16.39
N GLY A 251 10.09 1.85 -15.86
CA GLY A 251 10.80 2.58 -14.81
C GLY A 251 10.22 2.52 -13.38
N ILE A 252 9.02 1.96 -13.14
CA ILE A 252 8.47 1.83 -11.77
C ILE A 252 9.39 0.97 -10.89
N HIS A 253 9.89 -0.14 -11.43
CA HIS A 253 10.82 -1.06 -10.79
C HIS A 253 12.15 -0.42 -10.36
N GLU A 254 12.57 0.69 -10.98
CA GLU A 254 13.78 1.43 -10.60
C GLU A 254 13.56 2.38 -9.42
N ARG A 255 12.31 2.67 -9.06
CA ARG A 255 11.97 3.52 -7.91
C ARG A 255 11.62 2.71 -6.66
N LEU A 256 11.63 1.39 -6.78
CA LEU A 256 11.47 0.44 -5.68
C LEU A 256 12.84 -0.05 -5.23
N CYS A 257 13.07 -0.02 -3.92
CA CYS A 257 14.30 -0.48 -3.28
C CYS A 257 13.93 -1.43 -2.14
N LEU A 258 13.91 -2.74 -2.42
CA LEU A 258 13.54 -3.80 -1.48
C LEU A 258 14.80 -4.36 -0.80
N TYR A 259 14.88 -4.18 0.52
CA TYR A 259 15.98 -4.62 1.36
C TYR A 259 15.57 -5.83 2.21
N GLU A 260 16.40 -6.87 2.18
CA GLU A 260 16.37 -7.91 3.21
C GLU A 260 17.05 -7.36 4.48
N ALA A 261 16.25 -6.91 5.44
CA ALA A 261 16.77 -6.35 6.68
C ALA A 261 15.74 -6.40 7.82
N ASP A 262 16.23 -6.44 9.05
CA ASP A 262 15.44 -6.06 10.21
C ASP A 262 15.13 -4.55 10.17
N ALA A 263 13.90 -4.19 10.54
CA ALA A 263 13.41 -2.82 10.49
C ALA A 263 14.14 -1.87 11.45
N GLU A 264 14.45 -2.32 12.67
CA GLU A 264 15.23 -1.53 13.63
C GLU A 264 16.64 -1.27 13.09
N ASN A 265 17.30 -2.32 12.63
CA ASN A 265 18.64 -2.22 12.06
C ASN A 265 18.66 -1.29 10.84
N PHE A 266 17.68 -1.40 9.93
CA PHE A 266 17.61 -0.53 8.75
C PHE A 266 17.43 0.95 9.14
N VAL A 267 16.48 1.26 10.03
CA VAL A 267 16.17 2.64 10.42
C VAL A 267 17.32 3.29 11.21
N LEU A 268 18.06 2.50 12.01
CA LEU A 268 19.25 3.00 12.71
C LEU A 268 20.38 3.40 11.76
N ASN A 269 20.57 2.64 10.67
CA ASN A 269 21.71 2.82 9.77
C ASN A 269 21.42 3.70 8.54
N THR A 270 20.16 3.87 8.16
CA THR A 270 19.81 4.73 7.04
C THR A 270 20.08 6.21 7.37
N SER A 271 20.64 6.94 6.42
CA SER A 271 20.80 8.39 6.48
C SER A 271 19.62 9.14 5.84
N ASN A 272 18.70 8.41 5.20
CA ASN A 272 17.57 9.01 4.49
C ASN A 272 16.58 9.64 5.47
N THR A 273 16.02 10.77 5.04
CA THR A 273 14.82 11.36 5.65
C THR A 273 13.62 11.02 4.78
N TYR A 274 12.52 10.62 5.42
CA TYR A 274 11.29 10.17 4.77
C TYR A 274 10.17 11.16 4.98
N ASP A 275 9.42 11.41 3.91
CA ASP A 275 8.19 12.20 3.95
C ASP A 275 7.04 11.36 4.49
N MET A 276 7.03 10.07 4.16
CA MET A 276 6.03 9.12 4.64
C MET A 276 6.66 7.80 5.06
N ILE A 277 6.09 7.19 6.09
CA ILE A 277 6.46 5.86 6.55
C ILE A 277 5.18 5.04 6.74
N PHE A 278 5.11 3.87 6.12
CA PHE A 278 4.05 2.89 6.31
C PHE A 278 4.63 1.69 7.06
N ILE A 279 3.92 1.22 8.09
CA ILE A 279 4.32 0.07 8.90
C ILE A 279 3.18 -0.94 8.88
N ASP A 280 3.47 -2.10 8.29
CA ASP A 280 2.58 -3.25 8.14
C ASP A 280 3.39 -4.52 8.40
N ALA A 281 3.91 -4.65 9.62
CA ALA A 281 4.86 -5.68 10.00
C ALA A 281 4.39 -6.43 11.25
N TYR A 282 4.13 -7.72 11.08
CA TYR A 282 3.73 -8.66 12.12
C TYR A 282 4.70 -9.84 12.10
N ASP A 283 4.86 -10.51 13.23
CA ASP A 283 5.58 -11.79 13.26
C ASP A 283 4.71 -12.96 12.79
N GLY A 284 5.28 -14.17 12.80
CA GLY A 284 4.58 -15.40 12.39
C GLY A 284 3.34 -15.73 13.21
N ASP A 285 3.20 -15.15 14.41
CA ASP A 285 2.09 -15.34 15.34
C ASP A 285 1.05 -14.20 15.25
N ASP A 286 1.15 -13.35 14.23
CA ASP A 286 0.26 -12.19 14.01
C ASP A 286 0.36 -11.12 15.12
N ILE A 287 1.52 -10.99 15.75
CA ILE A 287 1.77 -10.01 16.81
C ILE A 287 2.56 -8.83 16.25
N PHE A 288 2.14 -7.60 16.60
CA PHE A 288 2.91 -6.39 16.30
C PHE A 288 4.12 -6.30 17.25
N PRO A 289 5.36 -6.47 16.77
CA PRO A 289 6.51 -6.69 17.65
C PRO A 289 6.78 -5.48 18.56
N ARG A 290 7.02 -5.74 19.86
CA ARG A 290 7.27 -4.68 20.86
C ARG A 290 8.41 -3.75 20.48
N GLN A 291 9.45 -4.26 19.85
CA GLN A 291 10.58 -3.46 19.37
C GLN A 291 10.16 -2.34 18.41
N LEU A 292 9.05 -2.50 17.68
CA LEU A 292 8.57 -1.53 16.70
C LEU A 292 7.65 -0.45 17.29
N TRP A 293 7.25 -0.56 18.56
CA TRP A 293 6.32 0.42 19.14
C TRP A 293 6.65 0.87 20.54
N ASP A 294 7.59 0.21 21.23
CA ASP A 294 7.99 0.65 22.57
C ASP A 294 8.57 2.07 22.52
N PRO A 295 8.08 3.03 23.35
CA PRO A 295 8.59 4.40 23.37
C PRO A 295 10.09 4.51 23.60
N ASP A 296 10.67 3.55 24.32
CA ASP A 296 12.07 3.53 24.66
C ASP A 296 12.94 2.76 23.67
N SER A 297 12.34 2.08 22.69
CA SER A 297 13.05 1.33 21.65
C SER A 297 14.02 2.22 20.85
N PRO A 298 15.20 1.68 20.46
CA PRO A 298 16.07 2.32 19.49
C PRO A 298 15.33 2.62 18.17
N PHE A 299 14.48 1.70 17.71
CA PHE A 299 13.68 1.88 16.51
C PHE A 299 12.84 3.16 16.54
N LEU A 300 11.93 3.32 17.50
CA LEU A 300 10.96 4.42 17.45
C LEU A 300 11.64 5.80 17.64
N LYS A 301 12.71 5.84 18.45
CA LYS A 301 13.57 7.02 18.61
C LYS A 301 14.30 7.36 17.30
N ALA A 302 14.87 6.37 16.63
CA ALA A 302 15.53 6.57 15.34
C ALA A 302 14.53 6.96 14.24
N LEU A 303 13.35 6.35 14.22
CA LEU A 303 12.26 6.65 13.28
C LEU A 303 11.87 8.13 13.34
N SER A 304 11.77 8.69 14.55
CA SER A 304 11.54 10.12 14.77
C SER A 304 12.62 10.97 14.05
N ASN A 305 13.88 10.59 14.14
CA ASN A 305 14.97 11.32 13.48
C ASN A 305 14.99 11.16 11.95
N ARG A 306 14.40 10.09 11.42
CA ARG A 306 14.28 9.83 9.98
C ARG A 306 13.02 10.41 9.35
N LEU A 307 12.10 10.94 10.15
CA LEU A 307 10.86 11.54 9.65
C LEU A 307 11.08 13.01 9.28
N HIS A 308 10.52 13.48 8.16
CA HIS A 308 10.63 14.89 7.75
C HIS A 308 10.04 15.81 8.83
N SER A 309 10.76 16.87 9.22
CA SER A 309 10.41 17.73 10.36
C SER A 309 9.11 18.53 10.16
N GLY A 310 8.86 19.00 8.94
CA GLY A 310 7.68 19.81 8.62
C GLY A 310 6.39 19.00 8.43
N HIS A 311 6.38 18.04 7.51
CA HIS A 311 5.16 17.34 7.08
C HIS A 311 5.22 15.81 7.23
N GLY A 312 6.29 15.29 7.84
CA GLY A 312 6.51 13.85 7.92
C GLY A 312 5.33 13.13 8.58
N THR A 313 4.86 12.07 7.92
CA THR A 313 3.66 11.32 8.29
C THR A 313 3.97 9.83 8.42
N VAL A 314 3.57 9.21 9.53
CA VAL A 314 3.68 7.77 9.76
C VAL A 314 2.29 7.16 9.79
N VAL A 315 2.12 6.01 9.14
CA VAL A 315 0.88 5.25 9.09
C VAL A 315 1.17 3.81 9.52
N VAL A 316 0.42 3.29 10.49
CA VAL A 316 0.62 1.96 11.05
C VAL A 316 -0.67 1.16 10.94
N ASN A 317 -0.60 -0.06 10.40
CA ASN A 317 -1.69 -1.02 10.46
C ASN A 317 -1.68 -1.71 11.83
N LEU A 318 -2.81 -1.71 12.54
CA LEU A 318 -2.96 -2.33 13.85
C LEU A 318 -4.15 -3.30 13.85
N HIS A 319 -3.94 -4.55 14.23
CA HIS A 319 -5.01 -5.50 14.49
C HIS A 319 -5.76 -5.09 15.76
N SER A 320 -7.09 -5.03 15.69
CA SER A 320 -7.93 -4.69 16.84
C SER A 320 -7.82 -5.78 17.90
N ASP A 321 -7.51 -5.39 19.12
CA ASP A 321 -7.37 -6.25 20.29
C ASP A 321 -8.61 -6.24 21.21
N SER A 322 -9.73 -5.72 20.73
CA SER A 322 -10.96 -5.69 21.53
C SER A 322 -11.61 -7.07 21.59
N GLU A 323 -11.58 -7.68 22.77
CA GLU A 323 -12.34 -8.90 23.09
C GLU A 323 -13.82 -8.67 22.74
N VAL A 324 -14.31 -9.37 21.72
CA VAL A 324 -15.75 -9.48 21.47
C VAL A 324 -16.32 -10.35 22.59
N LEU A 325 -16.74 -9.73 23.70
CA LEU A 325 -17.53 -10.42 24.71
C LEU A 325 -18.76 -11.05 24.02
N SER A 326 -18.87 -12.36 24.17
CA SER A 326 -19.57 -13.30 23.29
C SER A 326 -21.10 -13.18 23.20
N ALA A 327 -21.61 -13.73 22.09
CA ALA A 327 -22.83 -14.55 21.96
C ALA A 327 -24.22 -13.86 21.86
N ASP A 328 -24.48 -13.20 20.74
CA ASP A 328 -25.83 -13.21 20.13
C ASP A 328 -25.73 -13.14 18.59
N PRO A 329 -26.14 -14.18 17.83
CA PRO A 329 -26.09 -14.18 16.37
C PRO A 329 -26.96 -13.10 15.71
N SER A 330 -27.88 -12.48 16.46
CA SER A 330 -28.86 -11.54 15.92
C SER A 330 -28.42 -10.07 15.90
N VAL A 331 -27.26 -9.73 16.50
CA VAL A 331 -26.84 -8.32 16.71
C VAL A 331 -25.59 -7.91 15.90
N SER A 332 -25.05 -8.83 15.08
CA SER A 332 -23.66 -8.78 14.60
C SER A 332 -23.31 -7.73 13.52
N HIS A 333 -24.26 -7.07 12.84
CA HIS A 333 -23.90 -6.27 11.66
C HIS A 333 -23.69 -4.77 11.93
N TYR A 334 -24.29 -4.22 13.00
CA TYR A 334 -24.18 -2.79 13.34
C TYR A 334 -23.07 -2.49 14.36
N TYR A 335 -22.71 -3.43 15.23
CA TYR A 335 -21.71 -3.21 16.28
C TYR A 335 -20.25 -3.46 15.86
N GLN A 336 -20.00 -4.15 14.74
CA GLN A 336 -18.64 -4.33 14.20
C GLN A 336 -17.99 -3.00 13.76
N GLN A 337 -18.78 -1.95 13.47
CA GLN A 337 -18.25 -0.64 13.06
C GLN A 337 -17.78 0.24 14.23
N LEU A 338 -17.99 -0.19 15.48
CA LEU A 338 -17.78 0.61 16.69
C LEU A 338 -17.03 -0.13 17.79
N LEU A 339 -16.25 -1.17 17.47
CA LEU A 339 -15.42 -1.80 18.49
C LEU A 339 -14.42 -0.76 19.02
N PRO A 340 -14.43 -0.45 20.33
CA PRO A 340 -13.49 0.50 20.91
C PRO A 340 -12.05 0.01 20.67
N MET A 341 -11.06 0.91 20.67
CA MET A 341 -9.66 0.49 20.71
C MET A 341 -9.39 -0.26 22.03
N GLY A 342 -8.83 -1.46 21.95
CA GLY A 342 -8.39 -2.19 23.12
C GLY A 342 -7.14 -1.57 23.75
N LYS A 343 -6.75 -2.11 24.90
CA LYS A 343 -5.68 -1.53 25.74
C LYS A 343 -4.31 -1.58 25.05
N HIS A 344 -4.03 -2.61 24.26
CA HIS A 344 -2.77 -2.74 23.53
C HIS A 344 -2.69 -1.70 22.42
N VAL A 345 -3.69 -1.65 21.52
CA VAL A 345 -3.73 -0.67 20.42
C VAL A 345 -3.64 0.76 20.94
N SER A 346 -4.35 1.08 22.04
CA SER A 346 -4.25 2.39 22.70
C SER A 346 -2.85 2.73 23.19
N LYS A 347 -2.10 1.77 23.75
CA LYS A 347 -0.70 1.99 24.18
C LYS A 347 0.21 2.26 22.99
N VAL A 348 0.07 1.49 21.91
CA VAL A 348 0.82 1.67 20.67
C VAL A 348 0.59 3.07 20.10
N CYS A 349 -0.67 3.48 19.99
CA CYS A 349 -1.03 4.81 19.48
C CYS A 349 -0.37 5.94 20.29
N ARG A 350 -0.44 5.88 21.63
CA ARG A 350 0.20 6.89 22.50
C ARG A 350 1.72 6.90 22.36
N ALA A 351 2.35 5.74 22.20
CA ALA A 351 3.79 5.64 22.00
C ALA A 351 4.22 6.38 20.72
N TYR A 352 3.59 6.08 19.60
CA TYR A 352 3.85 6.76 18.32
C TYR A 352 3.57 8.26 18.39
N LYS A 353 2.40 8.66 18.94
CA LYS A 353 2.05 10.07 19.08
C LYS A 353 3.09 10.84 19.89
N SER A 354 3.48 10.30 21.05
CA SER A 354 4.38 10.97 21.97
C SER A 354 5.80 11.11 21.42
N VAL A 355 6.34 10.06 20.81
CA VAL A 355 7.73 10.05 20.31
C VAL A 355 7.89 10.81 18.98
N LEU A 356 6.91 10.73 18.07
CA LEU A 356 7.05 11.29 16.72
C LEU A 356 6.55 12.74 16.60
N ALA A 357 5.51 13.08 17.36
CA ALA A 357 4.80 14.35 17.25
C ALA A 357 4.74 15.16 18.56
N GLY A 358 5.18 14.59 19.69
CA GLY A 358 5.18 15.23 21.01
C GLY A 358 3.77 15.35 21.63
N ASN A 359 3.75 15.66 22.93
CA ASN A 359 2.52 15.83 23.72
C ASN A 359 2.32 17.31 24.11
N GLY A 360 1.16 17.89 23.76
CA GLY A 360 0.56 19.03 24.47
C GLY A 360 1.27 20.40 24.44
N LYS A 361 2.36 20.58 23.69
CA LYS A 361 3.03 21.89 23.50
C LYS A 361 2.61 22.55 22.19
N GLU A 362 2.72 23.87 22.12
CA GLU A 362 2.53 24.63 20.88
C GLU A 362 3.47 24.08 19.81
N GLY A 363 2.94 23.69 18.64
CA GLY A 363 3.70 23.00 17.59
C GLY A 363 3.75 21.47 17.71
N SER A 364 3.02 20.82 18.62
CA SER A 364 2.87 19.36 18.63
C SER A 364 2.04 18.88 17.44
N GLY A 365 2.52 17.85 16.75
CA GLY A 365 1.82 17.28 15.60
C GLY A 365 0.52 16.56 15.96
N LEU A 366 -0.14 15.97 14.96
CA LEU A 366 -1.43 15.29 15.10
C LEU A 366 -1.23 13.76 15.17
N GLY A 367 -2.06 13.08 15.94
CA GLY A 367 -2.24 11.64 15.80
C GLY A 367 -3.71 11.27 15.89
N PHE A 368 -4.14 10.32 15.06
CA PHE A 368 -5.51 9.84 15.02
C PHE A 368 -5.55 8.41 14.51
N THR A 369 -6.67 7.73 14.75
CA THR A 369 -6.97 6.42 14.21
C THR A 369 -8.24 6.45 13.37
N VAL A 370 -8.31 5.54 12.41
CA VAL A 370 -9.53 5.24 11.64
C VAL A 370 -9.78 3.74 11.63
N ALA A 371 -11.04 3.35 11.82
CA ALA A 371 -11.46 1.96 11.79
C ALA A 371 -11.57 1.48 10.35
N VAL A 372 -11.00 0.32 10.05
CA VAL A 372 -11.06 -0.25 8.71
C VAL A 372 -12.38 -1.02 8.54
N PRO A 373 -13.11 -0.82 7.43
CA PRO A 373 -14.31 -1.61 7.17
C PRO A 373 -14.00 -3.09 6.89
N TRP A 374 -14.90 -3.99 7.32
CA TRP A 374 -14.93 -5.44 7.05
C TRP A 374 -13.79 -6.29 7.62
N VAL A 375 -12.65 -5.68 7.91
CA VAL A 375 -11.51 -6.31 8.58
C VAL A 375 -11.28 -5.58 9.90
N CYS A 376 -10.99 -6.31 10.98
CA CYS A 376 -10.84 -5.77 12.33
C CYS A 376 -9.52 -5.01 12.51
N ASN A 377 -9.15 -4.16 11.55
CA ASN A 377 -7.93 -3.38 11.55
C ASN A 377 -8.23 -1.93 11.92
N THR A 378 -7.20 -1.25 12.43
CA THR A 378 -7.18 0.18 12.70
C THR A 378 -5.96 0.77 12.01
N SER A 379 -6.15 1.83 11.21
CA SER A 379 -5.03 2.60 10.69
C SER A 379 -4.72 3.74 11.67
N LEU A 380 -3.56 3.69 12.30
CA LEU A 380 -3.01 4.81 13.08
C LEU A 380 -2.25 5.73 12.13
N VAL A 381 -2.51 7.04 12.22
CA VAL A 381 -1.75 8.07 11.52
C VAL A 381 -1.17 9.04 12.53
N VAL A 382 0.12 9.33 12.42
CA VAL A 382 0.81 10.36 13.21
C VAL A 382 1.59 11.27 12.27
N CYS A 383 1.33 12.57 12.29
CA CYS A 383 2.01 13.53 11.43
C CYS A 383 2.57 14.71 12.24
N ARG A 384 3.65 15.30 11.72
CA ARG A 384 4.30 16.49 12.30
C ARG A 384 3.70 17.83 11.86
N GLY A 385 2.85 17.80 10.83
CA GLY A 385 2.34 18.97 10.12
C GLY A 385 1.90 20.13 11.01
N SER A 386 2.63 21.24 10.93
CA SER A 386 2.31 22.52 11.59
C SER A 386 1.02 23.19 11.11
N GLY A 387 0.46 22.75 9.97
CA GLY A 387 -0.78 23.27 9.39
C GLY A 387 -2.06 22.80 10.09
N MET A 388 -1.98 21.76 10.94
CA MET A 388 -3.13 21.19 11.64
C MET A 388 -3.00 21.50 13.14
N ASN A 389 -3.33 22.73 13.53
CA ASN A 389 -3.28 23.16 14.94
C ASN A 389 -4.26 22.33 15.79
N SER A 390 -3.69 21.41 16.58
CA SER A 390 -4.43 20.48 17.46
C SER A 390 -4.93 21.12 18.75
N ARG A 391 -4.34 22.25 19.19
CA ARG A 391 -4.67 22.86 20.50
C ARG A 391 -6.07 23.49 20.60
N HIS A 392 -6.68 23.87 19.47
CA HIS A 392 -7.96 24.60 19.46
C HIS A 392 -8.97 24.12 18.42
N SER A 393 -8.63 23.10 17.62
CA SER A 393 -9.51 22.56 16.59
C SER A 393 -10.32 21.39 17.14
N SER A 394 -11.64 21.37 16.92
CA SER A 394 -12.45 20.22 17.30
C SER A 394 -12.09 19.00 16.44
N ARG A 395 -12.31 17.79 16.98
CA ARG A 395 -12.16 16.52 16.24
C ARG A 395 -12.83 16.59 14.87
N ASP A 396 -14.07 17.09 14.82
CA ASP A 396 -14.84 17.15 13.60
C ASP A 396 -14.27 18.15 12.60
N SER A 397 -13.66 19.25 13.06
CA SER A 397 -12.95 20.19 12.18
C SER A 397 -11.75 19.51 11.51
N ILE A 398 -10.91 18.84 12.30
CA ILE A 398 -9.72 18.13 11.80
C ILE A 398 -10.12 17.05 10.80
N MET A 399 -11.12 16.23 11.14
CA MET A 399 -11.64 15.20 10.25
C MET A 399 -12.18 15.79 8.95
N ASN A 400 -12.91 16.91 9.00
CA ASN A 400 -13.46 17.56 7.82
C ASN A 400 -12.36 18.15 6.93
N ASP A 401 -11.28 18.69 7.50
CA ASP A 401 -10.15 19.22 6.74
C ASP A 401 -9.42 18.09 5.99
N ILE A 402 -9.14 16.97 6.68
CA ILE A 402 -8.55 15.77 6.05
C ILE A 402 -9.49 15.21 4.97
N ALA A 403 -10.78 15.08 5.26
CA ALA A 403 -11.77 14.58 4.29
C ALA A 403 -11.95 15.52 3.08
N SER A 404 -11.81 16.83 3.27
CA SER A 404 -11.82 17.78 2.16
C SER A 404 -10.59 17.58 1.27
N LYS A 405 -9.41 17.44 1.88
CA LYS A 405 -8.17 17.22 1.14
C LYS A 405 -8.14 15.85 0.46
N SER A 406 -8.77 14.83 1.05
CA SER A 406 -8.84 13.50 0.46
C SER A 406 -9.54 13.48 -0.89
N CYS A 407 -10.60 14.29 -1.06
CA CYS A 407 -11.28 14.41 -2.35
C CYS A 407 -10.36 14.96 -3.44
N GLU A 408 -9.49 15.92 -3.11
CA GLU A 408 -8.51 16.47 -4.05
C GLU A 408 -7.48 15.40 -4.46
N VAL A 409 -6.91 14.70 -3.48
CA VAL A 409 -5.91 13.65 -3.73
C VAL A 409 -6.50 12.48 -4.52
N GLU A 410 -7.70 12.02 -4.16
CA GLU A 410 -8.43 10.96 -4.88
C GLU A 410 -8.63 11.31 -6.36
N ASN A 411 -8.97 12.58 -6.65
CA ASN A 411 -9.17 13.07 -8.02
C ASN A 411 -7.87 13.03 -8.82
N VAL A 412 -6.77 13.50 -8.24
CA VAL A 412 -5.48 13.58 -8.94
C VAL A 412 -4.90 12.18 -9.19
N LEU A 413 -5.07 11.26 -8.25
CA LEU A 413 -4.60 9.88 -8.36
C LEU A 413 -5.47 8.99 -9.27
N ASN A 414 -6.67 9.46 -9.63
CA ASN A 414 -7.67 8.77 -10.43
C ASN A 414 -7.91 7.33 -9.90
N LEU A 415 -8.35 7.24 -8.64
CA LEU A 415 -8.51 5.97 -7.94
C LEU A 415 -9.90 5.36 -8.17
N PRO A 416 -10.01 4.01 -8.12
CA PRO A 416 -11.28 3.33 -8.28
C PRO A 416 -12.10 3.22 -6.97
N PHE A 417 -11.53 3.63 -5.84
CA PHE A 417 -12.17 3.61 -4.53
C PHE A 417 -12.15 5.00 -3.88
N SER A 418 -13.09 5.24 -2.95
CA SER A 418 -13.18 6.54 -2.28
C SER A 418 -12.34 6.59 -1.00
N PHE A 419 -11.48 7.60 -0.89
CA PHE A 419 -10.74 7.89 0.35
C PHE A 419 -11.66 8.26 1.50
N SER A 420 -12.75 8.98 1.19
CA SER A 420 -13.68 9.48 2.21
C SER A 420 -14.31 8.36 3.05
N GLN A 421 -14.52 7.18 2.43
CA GLN A 421 -15.04 5.99 3.10
C GLN A 421 -14.08 5.50 4.20
N TYR A 422 -12.77 5.60 3.97
CA TYR A 422 -11.74 5.10 4.88
C TYR A 422 -11.23 6.14 5.88
N ILE A 423 -11.62 7.42 5.74
CA ILE A 423 -11.22 8.49 6.67
C ILE A 423 -12.29 8.75 7.73
N LYS A 424 -13.58 8.66 7.36
CA LYS A 424 -14.68 8.98 8.28
C LYS A 424 -15.01 7.83 9.25
N SER A 425 -14.63 6.62 8.89
CA SER A 425 -14.92 5.42 9.68
C SER A 425 -14.13 5.42 10.99
N GLY A 426 -14.83 5.48 12.13
CA GLY A 426 -14.23 5.33 13.46
C GLY A 426 -13.19 6.39 13.85
N PHE A 427 -13.22 7.58 13.22
CA PHE A 427 -12.19 8.61 13.42
C PHE A 427 -12.06 9.02 14.90
N THR A 428 -10.88 8.78 15.47
CA THR A 428 -10.59 9.05 16.89
C THR A 428 -9.23 9.73 17.02
N LEU A 429 -9.15 10.81 17.82
CA LEU A 429 -7.87 11.46 18.09
C LEU A 429 -7.07 10.65 19.12
N VAL A 430 -5.75 10.69 18.98
CA VAL A 430 -4.82 10.09 19.94
C VAL A 430 -4.25 11.21 20.81
N ASP A 431 -4.61 11.18 22.10
CA ASP A 431 -4.13 12.12 23.13
C ASP A 431 -2.77 11.72 23.74
#